data_AF-S4XJL4-F1
#
_entry.id   AF-S4XJL4-F1
#
_cell.length_a   1.000
_cell.length_b   1.000
_cell.length_c   1.000
_cell.angle_alpha   90.00
_cell.angle_beta   90.00
_cell.angle_gamma   90.00
#
_symmetry.space_group_name_H-M   'P 1'
#
loop_
_entity.id
_entity.type
_entity.pdbx_description
1 polymer ?
#
loop_
_entity_poly.entity_id
_entity_poly.type
_entity_poly.pdbx_seq_one_letter_code
_entity_poly.pdbx_strand_id
1 'polypeptide(L)'
;MSMSSPSERLAQILREGRFVATRELGEECGAELHTHAKERYLALEATIPEFQSSMSRKLFELGPPVLAIYQALLHDLGVDRGPALRLAEDMLLAFYRKQLDRSPLLGAAMDIVFRLEPARRLIMKSTAPGSPGGSRFDKASDAGARLASGARECPLVAFARRHGAPEIVAMIGQLDDLRANAPRGIGLRRTGALDMGAARGGFRYVTVKK
;
A
#
# COMPACT_ATOMS: atom_id res chain seq x y z
N MET A 1 -12.34 -14.82 -5.33
CA MET A 1 -10.87 -14.81 -5.23
C MET A 1 -10.51 -14.91 -3.76
N SER A 2 -9.83 -15.98 -3.34
CA SER A 2 -9.33 -16.11 -1.96
C SER A 2 -8.38 -14.94 -1.67
N MET A 3 -8.61 -14.20 -0.58
CA MET A 3 -7.66 -13.18 -0.15
C MET A 3 -6.41 -13.90 0.34
N SER A 4 -5.29 -13.69 -0.35
CA SER A 4 -4.00 -14.19 0.11
C SER A 4 -3.74 -13.74 1.54
N SER A 5 -3.27 -14.63 2.41
CA SER A 5 -2.92 -14.26 3.78
C SER A 5 -1.81 -13.18 3.78
N PRO A 6 -1.68 -12.35 4.83
CA PRO A 6 -0.60 -11.38 4.86
C PRO A 6 0.79 -12.05 4.94
N SER A 7 0.88 -13.28 5.45
CA SER A 7 2.09 -14.11 5.36
C SER A 7 2.41 -14.55 3.93
N GLU A 8 1.42 -14.89 3.11
CA GLU A 8 1.59 -15.14 1.68
C GLU A 8 2.02 -13.86 0.94
N ARG A 9 1.50 -12.70 1.36
CA ARG A 9 1.89 -11.40 0.78
C ARG A 9 3.37 -11.10 1.04
N LEU A 10 3.84 -11.32 2.27
CA LEU A 10 5.27 -11.22 2.58
C LEU A 10 6.11 -12.14 1.70
N ALA A 11 5.73 -13.42 1.61
CA ALA A 11 6.46 -14.39 0.79
C ALA A 11 6.49 -14.01 -0.70
N GLN A 12 5.42 -13.39 -1.21
CA GLN A 12 5.41 -12.86 -2.58
C GLN A 12 6.35 -11.67 -2.74
N ILE A 13 6.34 -10.69 -1.82
CA ILE A 13 7.23 -9.53 -1.90
C ILE A 13 8.69 -9.96 -1.85
N LEU A 14 9.04 -10.84 -0.92
CA LEU A 14 10.39 -11.38 -0.78
C LEU A 14 10.85 -12.13 -2.04
N ARG A 15 9.99 -13.00 -2.59
CA ARG A 15 10.30 -13.77 -3.81
C ARG A 15 10.50 -12.88 -5.03
N GLU A 16 9.59 -11.94 -5.28
CA GLU A 16 9.67 -11.06 -6.46
C GLU A 16 10.76 -9.99 -6.30
N GLY A 17 11.07 -9.60 -5.05
CA GLY A 17 12.14 -8.67 -4.69
C GLY A 17 13.51 -9.33 -4.52
N ARG A 18 13.63 -10.66 -4.62
CA ARG A 18 14.88 -11.40 -4.32
C ARG A 18 16.07 -10.88 -5.12
N PHE A 19 15.89 -10.63 -6.41
CA PHE A 19 16.97 -10.11 -7.26
C PHE A 19 17.47 -8.74 -6.78
N VAL A 20 16.56 -7.86 -6.35
CA VAL A 20 16.90 -6.54 -5.81
C VAL A 20 17.68 -6.71 -4.51
N ALA A 21 17.18 -7.52 -3.57
CA ALA A 21 17.83 -7.78 -2.30
C ALA A 21 19.25 -8.37 -2.48
N THR A 22 19.41 -9.37 -3.34
CA THR A 22 20.71 -9.99 -3.62
C THR A 22 21.68 -9.02 -4.28
N ARG A 23 21.21 -8.14 -5.17
CA ARG A 23 22.07 -7.15 -5.82
C ARG A 23 22.59 -6.10 -4.83
N GLU A 24 21.73 -5.62 -3.93
CA GLU A 24 22.08 -4.54 -3.00
C GLU A 24 22.82 -5.04 -1.74
N LEU A 25 22.49 -6.23 -1.24
CA LEU A 25 23.03 -6.76 0.02
C LEU A 25 24.07 -7.87 -0.18
N GLY A 26 24.15 -8.46 -1.37
CA GLY A 26 24.86 -9.71 -1.60
C GLY A 26 23.96 -10.94 -1.37
N GLU A 27 24.43 -12.11 -1.78
CA GLU A 27 23.65 -13.35 -1.77
C GLU A 27 23.34 -13.84 -0.34
N GLU A 28 24.32 -13.77 0.56
CA GLU A 28 24.21 -14.19 1.95
C GLU A 28 23.22 -13.31 2.73
N CYS A 29 23.46 -12.01 2.80
CA CYS A 29 22.56 -11.07 3.46
C CYS A 29 21.17 -11.00 2.81
N GLY A 30 21.07 -11.24 1.49
CA GLY A 30 19.80 -11.37 0.79
C GLY A 30 18.98 -12.59 1.26
N ALA A 31 19.64 -13.70 1.61
CA ALA A 31 19.00 -14.87 2.19
C ALA A 31 18.60 -14.63 3.66
N GLU A 32 19.46 -13.99 4.45
CA GLU A 32 19.16 -13.61 5.84
C GLU A 32 17.96 -12.67 5.94
N LEU A 33 17.82 -11.71 5.01
CA LEU A 33 16.65 -10.84 4.94
C LEU A 33 15.34 -11.63 4.89
N HIS A 34 15.30 -12.76 4.17
CA HIS A 34 14.09 -13.57 4.09
C HIS A 34 13.73 -14.21 5.42
N THR A 35 14.73 -14.65 6.19
CA THR A 35 14.54 -15.25 7.50
C THR A 35 14.10 -14.20 8.51
N HIS A 36 14.86 -13.11 8.63
CA HIS A 36 14.56 -12.04 9.58
C HIS A 36 13.22 -11.35 9.29
N ALA A 37 12.89 -11.10 8.01
CA ALA A 37 11.60 -10.51 7.68
C ALA A 37 10.42 -11.43 8.07
N LYS A 38 10.58 -12.77 8.01
CA LYS A 38 9.54 -13.69 8.50
C LYS A 38 9.43 -13.67 10.02
N GLU A 39 10.55 -13.69 10.73
CA GLU A 39 10.58 -13.61 12.20
C GLU A 39 9.93 -12.32 12.69
N ARG A 40 10.30 -11.19 12.09
CA ARG A 40 9.70 -9.88 12.36
C ARG A 40 8.20 -9.87 12.06
N TYR A 41 7.77 -10.45 10.94
CA TYR A 41 6.36 -10.52 10.60
C TYR A 41 5.57 -11.35 11.62
N LEU A 42 6.08 -12.51 12.04
CA LEU A 42 5.44 -13.34 13.07
C LEU A 42 5.32 -12.57 14.40
N ALA A 43 6.35 -11.82 14.78
CA ALA A 43 6.30 -10.96 15.97
C ALA A 43 5.26 -9.83 15.85
N LEU A 44 4.96 -9.37 14.64
CA LEU A 44 3.94 -8.34 14.38
C LEU A 44 2.52 -8.90 14.41
N GLU A 45 2.28 -10.20 14.21
CA GLU A 45 0.93 -10.75 14.01
C GLU A 45 -0.05 -10.38 15.13
N ALA A 46 0.38 -10.47 16.38
CA ALA A 46 -0.43 -10.14 17.55
C ALA A 46 -0.80 -8.64 17.65
N THR A 47 -0.13 -7.78 16.88
CA THR A 47 -0.32 -6.32 16.89
C THR A 47 -1.10 -5.81 15.69
N ILE A 48 -1.36 -6.68 14.70
CA ILE A 48 -2.12 -6.36 13.50
C ILE A 48 -3.58 -6.08 13.89
N PRO A 49 -4.15 -4.90 13.58
CA PRO A 49 -5.54 -4.61 13.87
C PRO A 49 -6.49 -5.55 13.13
N GLU A 50 -7.54 -5.99 13.82
CA GLU A 50 -8.63 -6.70 13.18
C GLU A 50 -9.56 -5.73 12.44
N PHE A 51 -9.88 -6.07 11.19
CA PHE A 51 -10.75 -5.25 10.36
C PHE A 51 -11.98 -6.05 9.92
N GLN A 52 -13.15 -5.57 10.33
CA GLN A 52 -14.43 -6.14 9.92
C GLN A 52 -14.64 -6.03 8.40
N SER A 53 -14.29 -4.87 7.81
CA SER A 53 -14.38 -4.63 6.37
C SER A 53 -13.25 -5.30 5.59
N SER A 54 -13.61 -6.06 4.55
CA SER A 54 -12.66 -6.62 3.58
C SER A 54 -11.87 -5.55 2.83
N MET A 55 -12.47 -4.38 2.60
CA MET A 55 -11.79 -3.24 1.96
C MET A 55 -10.73 -2.65 2.90
N SER A 56 -11.05 -2.48 4.18
CA SER A 56 -10.07 -2.01 5.18
C SER A 56 -8.90 -2.99 5.30
N ARG A 57 -9.18 -4.31 5.33
CA ARG A 57 -8.13 -5.34 5.25
C ARG A 57 -7.26 -5.17 4.01
N LYS A 58 -7.87 -4.94 2.85
CA LYS A 58 -7.15 -4.77 1.59
C LYS A 58 -6.23 -3.55 1.58
N LEU A 59 -6.70 -2.42 2.10
CA LEU A 59 -5.91 -1.19 2.19
C LEU A 59 -4.76 -1.31 3.22
N PHE A 60 -4.91 -2.17 4.22
CA PHE A 60 -3.89 -2.40 5.24
C PHE A 60 -2.93 -3.56 4.91
N GLU A 61 -3.25 -4.42 3.94
CA GLU A 61 -2.60 -5.72 3.73
C GLU A 61 -1.07 -5.66 3.50
N LEU A 62 -0.56 -4.51 3.04
CA LEU A 62 0.86 -4.31 2.79
C LEU A 62 1.63 -3.77 3.99
N GLY A 63 0.94 -3.18 4.98
CA GLY A 63 1.59 -2.57 6.13
C GLY A 63 2.51 -3.53 6.88
N PRO A 64 1.97 -4.65 7.42
CA PRO A 64 2.79 -5.59 8.20
C PRO A 64 3.93 -6.24 7.41
N PRO A 65 3.74 -6.75 6.17
CA PRO A 65 4.84 -7.30 5.38
C PRO A 65 5.97 -6.30 5.12
N VAL A 66 5.60 -5.06 4.77
CA VAL A 66 6.57 -4.01 4.47
C VAL A 66 7.31 -3.56 5.72
N LEU A 67 6.60 -3.41 6.83
CA LEU A 67 7.21 -3.10 8.12
C LEU A 67 8.21 -4.18 8.53
N ALA A 68 7.86 -5.46 8.34
CA ALA A 68 8.75 -6.57 8.69
C ALA A 68 10.04 -6.58 7.86
N ILE A 69 9.95 -6.34 6.55
CA ILE A 69 11.13 -6.21 5.67
C ILE A 69 11.99 -5.01 6.12
N TYR A 70 11.34 -3.86 6.34
CA TYR A 70 12.03 -2.64 6.74
C TYR A 70 12.76 -2.79 8.09
N GLN A 71 12.11 -3.40 9.07
CA GLN A 71 12.70 -3.67 10.37
C GLN A 71 13.83 -4.71 10.30
N ALA A 72 13.70 -5.72 9.45
CA ALA A 72 14.77 -6.70 9.22
C ALA A 72 16.04 -6.03 8.66
N LEU A 73 15.87 -5.16 7.66
CA LEU A 73 16.97 -4.38 7.10
C LEU A 73 17.63 -3.50 8.17
N LEU A 74 16.83 -2.77 8.94
CA LEU A 74 17.35 -1.77 9.89
C LEU A 74 17.97 -2.40 11.14
N HIS A 75 17.35 -3.43 11.70
CA HIS A 75 17.68 -3.93 13.04
C HIS A 75 18.46 -5.25 13.03
N ASP A 76 18.25 -6.09 12.02
CA ASP A 76 18.90 -7.41 11.95
C ASP A 76 20.11 -7.37 11.02
N LEU A 77 20.02 -6.65 9.89
CA LEU A 77 21.10 -6.51 8.91
C LEU A 77 21.91 -5.22 9.05
N GLY A 78 21.53 -4.33 9.98
CA GLY A 78 22.27 -3.09 10.26
C GLY A 78 22.31 -2.08 9.10
N VAL A 79 21.36 -2.17 8.17
CA VAL A 79 21.27 -1.25 7.02
C VAL A 79 20.75 0.11 7.52
N ASP A 80 21.44 1.18 7.14
CA ASP A 80 21.03 2.54 7.48
C ASP A 80 19.58 2.83 7.09
N ARG A 81 18.93 3.70 7.88
CA ARG A 81 17.50 4.04 7.76
C ARG A 81 17.04 4.38 6.33
N GLY A 82 17.80 5.25 5.65
CA GLY A 82 17.48 5.69 4.29
C GLY A 82 17.65 4.59 3.25
N PRO A 83 18.81 3.93 3.16
CA PRO A 83 19.00 2.73 2.34
C PRO A 83 17.99 1.61 2.58
N ALA A 84 17.65 1.33 3.85
CA ALA A 84 16.65 0.31 4.19
C ALA A 84 15.26 0.66 3.61
N LEU A 85 14.87 1.94 3.68
CA LEU A 85 13.59 2.39 3.13
C LEU A 85 13.57 2.25 1.61
N ARG A 86 14.65 2.68 0.93
CA ARG A 86 14.78 2.56 -0.54
C ARG A 86 14.77 1.10 -1.00
N LEU A 87 15.47 0.22 -0.30
CA LEU A 87 15.51 -1.19 -0.67
C LEU A 87 14.14 -1.86 -0.46
N ALA A 88 13.46 -1.56 0.65
CA ALA A 88 12.09 -2.02 0.85
C ALA A 88 11.15 -1.52 -0.26
N GLU A 89 11.30 -0.26 -0.68
CA GLU A 89 10.56 0.35 -1.80
C GLU A 89 10.81 -0.40 -3.11
N ASP A 90 12.07 -0.63 -3.46
CA ASP A 90 12.46 -1.29 -4.72
C ASP A 90 11.96 -2.74 -4.79
N MET A 91 12.04 -3.48 -3.67
CA MET A 91 11.47 -4.82 -3.58
C MET A 91 9.94 -4.81 -3.76
N LEU A 92 9.27 -3.82 -3.16
CA LEU A 92 7.84 -3.66 -3.28
C LEU A 92 7.44 -3.25 -4.71
N LEU A 93 8.19 -2.36 -5.36
CA LEU A 93 8.03 -2.00 -6.78
C LEU A 93 8.17 -3.22 -7.69
N ALA A 94 9.17 -4.08 -7.46
CA ALA A 94 9.37 -5.31 -8.22
C ALA A 94 8.16 -6.25 -8.09
N PHE A 95 7.66 -6.45 -6.87
CA PHE A 95 6.42 -7.18 -6.62
C PHE A 95 5.24 -6.57 -7.37
N TYR A 96 5.06 -5.25 -7.30
CA TYR A 96 3.93 -4.57 -7.93
C TYR A 96 3.94 -4.67 -9.45
N ARG A 97 5.09 -4.50 -10.10
CA ARG A 97 5.24 -4.65 -11.55
C ARG A 97 4.76 -6.04 -11.99
N LYS A 98 5.21 -7.08 -11.28
CA LYS A 98 4.78 -8.47 -11.54
C LYS A 98 3.28 -8.70 -11.31
N GLN A 99 2.67 -8.04 -10.33
CA GLN A 99 1.22 -8.15 -10.11
C GLN A 99 0.41 -7.46 -11.20
N LEU A 100 0.88 -6.31 -11.71
CA LEU A 100 0.23 -5.61 -12.82
C LEU A 100 0.32 -6.45 -14.12
N ASP A 101 1.48 -7.04 -14.39
CA ASP A 101 1.68 -7.91 -15.57
C ASP A 101 0.77 -9.15 -15.53
N ARG A 102 0.49 -9.68 -14.33
CA ARG A 102 -0.38 -10.86 -14.13
C ARG A 102 -1.87 -10.57 -14.30
N SER A 103 -2.31 -9.30 -14.34
CA SER A 103 -3.73 -8.98 -14.46
C SER A 103 -3.96 -7.70 -15.29
N PRO A 104 -3.80 -7.77 -16.63
CA PRO A 104 -4.17 -6.65 -17.51
C PRO A 104 -5.66 -6.28 -17.38
N LEU A 105 -6.51 -7.23 -17.00
CA LEU A 105 -7.92 -7.02 -16.71
C LEU A 105 -8.17 -6.14 -15.47
N LEU A 106 -7.25 -6.08 -14.51
CA LEU A 106 -7.37 -5.20 -13.34
C LEU A 106 -7.27 -3.72 -13.74
N GLY A 107 -6.40 -3.40 -14.70
CA GLY A 107 -6.31 -2.06 -15.29
C GLY A 107 -7.58 -1.66 -16.04
N ALA A 108 -8.16 -2.60 -16.81
CA ALA A 108 -9.43 -2.40 -17.51
C ALA A 108 -10.62 -2.27 -16.53
N ALA A 109 -10.66 -3.06 -15.46
CA ALA A 109 -11.71 -3.01 -14.44
C ALA A 109 -11.67 -1.69 -13.65
N MET A 110 -10.46 -1.20 -13.30
CA MET A 110 -10.27 0.12 -12.71
C MET A 110 -10.76 1.23 -13.65
N ASP A 111 -10.45 1.14 -14.94
CA ASP A 111 -10.93 2.10 -15.95
C ASP A 111 -12.47 2.12 -16.04
N ILE A 112 -13.12 0.95 -16.03
CA ILE A 112 -14.59 0.82 -15.98
C ILE A 112 -15.17 1.45 -14.72
N VAL A 113 -14.55 1.21 -13.56
CA VAL A 113 -14.97 1.76 -12.26
C VAL A 113 -14.94 3.30 -12.25
N PHE A 114 -13.90 3.91 -12.83
CA PHE A 114 -13.78 5.36 -12.87
C PHE A 114 -14.68 6.01 -13.94
N ARG A 115 -14.99 5.29 -15.02
CA ARG A 115 -15.87 5.76 -16.10
C ARG A 115 -17.35 5.62 -15.78
N LEU A 116 -17.78 4.51 -15.17
CA LEU A 116 -19.19 4.20 -14.94
C LEU A 116 -19.67 4.63 -13.55
N GLU A 117 -20.69 5.48 -13.50
CA GLU A 117 -21.28 5.95 -12.24
C GLU A 117 -21.85 4.83 -11.35
N PRO A 118 -22.53 3.78 -11.87
CA PRO A 118 -23.00 2.67 -11.04
C PRO A 118 -21.87 1.89 -10.35
N ALA A 119 -20.77 1.63 -11.06
CA ALA A 119 -19.60 0.95 -10.51
C ALA A 119 -18.93 1.80 -9.42
N ARG A 120 -18.84 3.11 -9.63
CA ARG A 120 -18.35 4.07 -8.64
C ARG A 120 -19.21 4.09 -7.38
N ARG A 121 -20.53 4.13 -7.53
CA ARG A 121 -21.48 4.08 -6.39
C ARG A 121 -21.34 2.80 -5.58
N LEU A 122 -21.08 1.66 -6.23
CA LEU A 122 -20.85 0.39 -5.53
C LEU A 122 -19.59 0.42 -4.65
N ILE A 123 -18.49 1.02 -5.14
CA ILE A 123 -17.26 1.18 -4.36
C ILE A 123 -17.45 2.17 -3.21
N MET A 124 -18.15 3.28 -3.45
CA MET A 124 -18.46 4.24 -2.39
C MET A 124 -19.37 3.62 -1.31
N LYS A 125 -20.29 2.73 -1.68
CA LYS A 125 -21.12 1.98 -0.73
C LYS A 125 -20.33 0.92 0.05
N SER A 126 -19.38 0.22 -0.58
CA SER A 126 -18.54 -0.77 0.12
C SER A 126 -17.49 -0.15 1.04
N THR A 127 -17.32 1.17 0.96
CA THR A 127 -16.46 1.99 1.81
C THR A 127 -17.25 2.85 2.80
N ALA A 128 -18.57 2.60 2.93
CA ALA A 128 -19.47 3.29 3.83
C ALA A 128 -19.05 3.13 5.31
N PRO A 129 -19.36 4.15 6.15
CA PRO A 129 -18.74 4.34 7.46
C PRO A 129 -19.28 3.32 8.47
N GLY A 130 -18.43 2.39 8.89
CA GLY A 130 -18.75 1.45 9.97
C GLY A 130 -17.70 1.40 11.09
N SER A 131 -16.46 1.79 10.79
CA SER A 131 -15.35 1.71 11.76
C SER A 131 -14.91 3.11 12.18
N PRO A 132 -14.75 3.38 13.48
CA PRO A 132 -13.90 4.49 13.94
C PRO A 132 -12.55 4.38 13.21
N GLY A 133 -12.16 5.46 12.52
CA GLY A 133 -10.90 5.53 11.76
C GLY A 133 -10.87 4.94 10.34
N GLY A 134 -12.02 4.65 9.73
CA GLY A 134 -12.09 4.20 8.33
C GLY A 134 -11.91 5.31 7.29
N SER A 135 -11.29 4.98 6.15
CA SER A 135 -11.23 5.84 4.96
C SER A 135 -12.64 6.13 4.44
N ARG A 136 -13.02 7.40 4.28
CA ARG A 136 -14.28 7.80 3.63
C ARG A 136 -14.03 8.24 2.20
N PHE A 137 -14.77 7.68 1.26
CA PHE A 137 -14.84 8.19 -0.10
C PHE A 137 -16.05 9.12 -0.23
N ASP A 138 -15.80 10.35 -0.64
CA ASP A 138 -16.82 11.35 -0.89
C ASP A 138 -16.97 11.56 -2.41
N LYS A 139 -18.16 11.98 -2.85
CA LYS A 139 -18.34 12.43 -4.23
C LYS A 139 -17.55 13.73 -4.38
N ALA A 140 -16.65 13.81 -5.35
CA ALA A 140 -15.88 15.02 -5.57
C ALA A 140 -16.82 16.15 -6.06
N SER A 141 -16.71 17.33 -5.43
CA SER A 141 -17.41 18.56 -5.83
C SER A 141 -16.74 19.27 -7.01
N ASP A 142 -15.52 18.88 -7.35
CA ASP A 142 -14.62 19.64 -8.20
C ASP A 142 -14.77 19.20 -9.68
N ALA A 143 -14.81 20.15 -10.62
CA ALA A 143 -14.87 19.86 -12.05
C ALA A 143 -13.65 19.01 -12.48
N GLY A 144 -13.90 17.84 -13.07
CA GLY A 144 -12.85 16.92 -13.56
C GLY A 144 -12.38 15.86 -12.55
N ALA A 145 -12.76 15.95 -11.27
CA ALA A 145 -12.52 14.89 -10.29
C ALA A 145 -13.65 13.86 -10.34
N ARG A 146 -13.29 12.58 -10.53
CA ARG A 146 -14.26 11.47 -10.58
C ARG A 146 -14.61 10.95 -9.20
N LEU A 147 -13.63 10.94 -8.28
CA LEU A 147 -13.78 10.39 -6.93
C LEU A 147 -12.82 11.11 -5.98
N ALA A 148 -13.27 11.35 -4.76
CA ALA A 148 -12.48 11.91 -3.68
C ALA A 148 -12.39 10.90 -2.53
N SER A 149 -11.18 10.70 -2.01
CA SER A 149 -11.00 10.02 -0.73
C SER A 149 -10.55 11.02 0.30
N GLY A 150 -11.05 10.87 1.52
CA GLY A 150 -10.70 11.70 2.65
C GLY A 150 -10.77 10.89 3.94
N ALA A 151 -9.62 10.47 4.45
CA ALA A 151 -9.51 9.77 5.73
C ALA A 151 -9.09 10.75 6.83
N ARG A 152 -9.81 10.75 7.97
CA ARG A 152 -9.37 11.47 9.17
C ARG A 152 -8.28 10.71 9.91
N GLU A 153 -8.33 9.39 9.81
CA GLU A 153 -7.36 8.48 10.41
C GLU A 153 -7.05 7.39 9.38
N CYS A 154 -5.82 6.89 9.42
CA CYS A 154 -5.38 5.78 8.59
C CYS A 154 -4.79 4.72 9.51
N PRO A 155 -5.36 3.50 9.57
CA PRO A 155 -4.84 2.42 10.41
C PRO A 155 -3.37 2.11 10.13
N LEU A 156 -2.93 2.26 8.89
CA LEU A 156 -1.52 2.10 8.50
C LEU A 156 -0.61 3.16 9.15
N VAL A 157 -1.05 4.43 9.24
CA VAL A 157 -0.30 5.50 9.93
C VAL A 157 -0.16 5.19 11.42
N ALA A 158 -1.26 4.83 12.08
CA ALA A 158 -1.26 4.52 13.50
C ALA A 158 -0.37 3.28 13.81
N PHE A 159 -0.48 2.25 12.97
CA PHE A 159 0.35 1.04 13.06
C PHE A 159 1.84 1.36 12.85
N ALA A 160 2.20 2.01 11.74
CA ALA A 160 3.59 2.36 11.44
C ALA A 160 4.24 3.24 12.53
N ARG A 161 3.50 4.22 13.07
CA ARG A 161 3.97 5.05 14.20
C ARG A 161 4.20 4.24 15.47
N ARG A 162 3.27 3.34 15.82
CA ARG A 162 3.40 2.44 16.98
C ARG A 162 4.66 1.59 16.91
N HIS A 163 5.08 1.23 15.70
CA HIS A 163 6.27 0.42 15.44
C HIS A 163 7.51 1.23 15.04
N GLY A 164 7.51 2.55 15.25
CA GLY A 164 8.69 3.41 15.07
C GLY A 164 9.12 3.64 13.62
N ALA A 165 8.27 3.36 12.64
CA ALA A 165 8.58 3.44 11.21
C ALA A 165 7.51 4.20 10.40
N PRO A 166 7.10 5.44 10.78
CA PRO A 166 6.10 6.21 10.03
C PRO A 166 6.43 6.42 8.55
N GLU A 167 7.70 6.42 8.18
CA GLU A 167 8.21 6.61 6.82
C GLU A 167 7.72 5.55 5.82
N ILE A 168 7.38 4.34 6.27
CA ILE A 168 6.87 3.30 5.36
C ILE A 168 5.49 3.66 4.78
N VAL A 169 4.75 4.56 5.44
CA VAL A 169 3.42 5.00 4.98
C VAL A 169 3.55 5.78 3.68
N ALA A 170 4.50 6.71 3.62
CA ALA A 170 4.74 7.53 2.44
C ALA A 170 5.10 6.65 1.23
N MET A 171 6.00 5.69 1.45
CA MET A 171 6.43 4.70 0.46
C MET A 171 5.25 3.84 -0.04
N ILE A 172 4.45 3.26 0.86
CA ILE A 172 3.24 2.50 0.46
C ILE A 172 2.27 3.39 -0.31
N GLY A 173 2.11 4.65 0.13
CA GLY A 173 1.29 5.63 -0.56
C GLY A 173 1.74 5.86 -2.02
N GLN A 174 3.02 6.08 -2.27
CA GLN A 174 3.52 6.33 -3.64
C GLN A 174 3.20 5.20 -4.62
N LEU A 175 3.05 3.97 -4.12
CA LEU A 175 2.63 2.82 -4.94
C LEU A 175 1.15 2.84 -5.32
N ASP A 176 0.29 3.41 -4.47
CA ASP A 176 -1.09 3.69 -4.84
C ASP A 176 -1.16 4.69 -6.00
N ASP A 177 -0.23 5.66 -6.06
CA ASP A 177 -0.13 6.62 -7.16
C ASP A 177 0.22 5.88 -8.46
N LEU A 178 1.17 4.93 -8.42
CA LEU A 178 1.51 4.09 -9.58
C LEU A 178 0.32 3.24 -10.07
N ARG A 179 -0.45 2.64 -9.15
CA ARG A 179 -1.66 1.88 -9.52
C ARG A 179 -2.74 2.76 -10.12
N ALA A 180 -2.95 3.94 -9.58
CA ALA A 180 -3.98 4.86 -10.02
C ALA A 180 -3.65 5.53 -11.36
N ASN A 181 -2.37 5.66 -11.70
CA ASN A 181 -1.89 6.20 -12.96
C ASN A 181 -1.70 5.12 -14.05
N ALA A 182 -1.85 3.83 -13.71
CA ALA A 182 -1.75 2.73 -14.68
C ALA A 182 -2.88 2.74 -15.76
N PRO A 183 -4.15 3.11 -15.45
CA PRO A 183 -5.21 3.25 -16.45
C PRO A 183 -5.01 4.50 -17.32
N ARG A 184 -5.28 4.38 -18.63
CA ARG A 184 -5.19 5.52 -19.57
C ARG A 184 -6.25 6.59 -19.22
N GLY A 185 -5.79 7.81 -18.95
CA GLY A 185 -6.65 8.98 -18.79
C GLY A 185 -7.16 9.23 -17.37
N ILE A 186 -6.64 8.52 -16.38
CA ILE A 186 -6.90 8.76 -14.95
C ILE A 186 -5.57 9.09 -14.26
N GLY A 187 -5.60 10.11 -13.39
CA GLY A 187 -4.49 10.49 -12.55
C GLY A 187 -4.90 10.54 -11.09
N LEU A 188 -3.96 10.26 -10.18
CA LEU A 188 -4.15 10.52 -8.76
C LEU A 188 -3.50 11.84 -8.36
N ARG A 189 -4.27 12.72 -7.72
CA ARG A 189 -3.77 13.93 -7.08
C ARG A 189 -3.93 13.84 -5.58
N ARG A 190 -2.82 13.81 -4.84
CA ARG A 190 -2.84 13.92 -3.38
C ARG A 190 -3.29 15.32 -2.96
N THR A 191 -4.14 15.37 -1.94
CA THR A 191 -4.72 16.61 -1.37
C THR A 191 -4.41 16.79 0.12
N GLY A 192 -3.85 15.76 0.75
CA GLY A 192 -3.38 15.79 2.14
C GLY A 192 -2.77 14.44 2.53
N ALA A 193 -1.76 14.46 3.39
CA ALA A 193 -1.01 13.28 3.85
C ALA A 193 -0.97 13.27 5.39
N LEU A 194 -1.61 12.27 6.02
CA LEU A 194 -1.77 12.20 7.49
C LEU A 194 -0.43 11.94 8.21
N ASP A 195 0.45 11.19 7.56
CA ASP A 195 1.82 10.95 7.99
C ASP A 195 2.63 12.26 8.08
N MET A 196 2.35 13.21 7.18
CA MET A 196 2.95 14.55 7.15
C MET A 196 2.20 15.60 8.00
N GLY A 197 1.25 15.18 8.83
CA GLY A 197 0.55 16.08 9.77
C GLY A 197 -0.66 16.82 9.19
N ALA A 198 -1.15 16.43 8.00
CA ALA A 198 -2.41 16.99 7.50
C ALA A 198 -3.58 16.62 8.43
N ALA A 199 -4.52 17.55 8.62
CA ALA A 199 -5.75 17.29 9.39
C ALA A 199 -6.66 16.22 8.73
N ARG A 200 -6.47 15.98 7.42
CA ARG A 200 -7.17 14.95 6.65
C ARG A 200 -6.24 14.42 5.56
N GLY A 201 -6.09 13.10 5.50
CA GLY A 201 -5.46 12.42 4.37
C GLY A 201 -6.44 12.40 3.22
N GLY A 202 -6.00 12.72 2.01
CA GLY A 202 -6.92 12.75 0.89
C GLY A 202 -6.25 12.66 -0.46
N PHE A 203 -7.00 12.10 -1.40
CA PHE A 203 -6.62 12.05 -2.80
C PHE A 203 -7.83 12.24 -3.70
N ARG A 204 -7.58 12.71 -4.91
CA ARG A 204 -8.55 12.92 -5.98
C ARG A 204 -8.15 12.05 -7.16
N TYR A 205 -9.08 11.26 -7.67
CA TYR A 205 -8.94 10.68 -9.00
C TYR A 205 -9.44 11.70 -10.02
N VAL A 206 -8.55 12.19 -10.87
CA VAL A 206 -8.83 13.20 -11.88
C VAL A 206 -8.76 12.59 -13.28
N THR A 207 -9.58 13.08 -14.20
CA THR A 207 -9.40 12.74 -15.62
C THR A 207 -8.20 13.52 -16.16
N VAL A 208 -7.23 12.80 -16.71
CA VAL A 208 -6.05 13.38 -17.36
C VAL A 208 -6.26 13.27 -18.86
N LYS A 209 -6.30 14.39 -19.58
CA LYS A 209 -6.24 14.36 -21.04
C LYS A 209 -4.81 13.99 -21.44
N LYS A 210 -4.65 12.93 -22.24
CA LYS A 210 -3.47 12.75 -23.07
C LYS A 210 -3.75 13.38 -24.43
#